data_AF-A0A849H1W7-F1
#
_entry.id   AF-A0A849H1W7-F1
#
_cell.length_a   1.000
_cell.length_b   1.000
_cell.length_c   1.000
_cell.angle_alpha   90.00
_cell.angle_beta   90.00
_cell.angle_gamma   90.00
#
_symmetry.space_group_name_H-M   'P 1'
#
loop_
_entity.id
_entity.type
_entity.pdbx_description
1 polymer ?
#
loop_
_entity_poly.entity_id
_entity_poly.type
_entity_poly.pdbx_seq_one_letter_code
_entity_poly.pdbx_strand_id
1 'polypeptide(L)'
;MLGLAALLGLAWINPVPGEGQTTSYLDHDGLTRELRSVVNDSDLATMESLGTTLGGRDIWLVTVGDPGGPPMEQRPGVLVVGNLEGDHLVGSHLALESVRYLIQNAGDPEVSEALENQVFYFFPRLNPDGAEAMFGPVKWNRRTNANDRDDDNDGRMGEDGPEDLNGDGAITMMRVPDPAGSYMIDPENPRIMKRADATKGEAGAYKIYWEGTDEDGDGFINEDGPGGVDLNRNFQHEYPYWHADAGRYMVSEIESRAIMDFALSHKNIAAVLTFGETDNLVTPPDSRGGLAGARILDLAAFADESLESVH
;
A
#
# COMPACT_ATOMS: atom_id res chain seq x y z
N MET A 1 -4.14 11.76 -43.71
CA MET A 1 -4.24 10.88 -42.54
C MET A 1 -3.14 11.30 -41.58
N LEU A 2 -3.43 12.26 -40.70
CA LEU A 2 -2.53 12.69 -39.64
C LEU A 2 -2.74 11.78 -38.43
N GLY A 3 -1.66 11.17 -37.95
CA GLY A 3 -1.62 10.50 -36.65
C GLY A 3 -1.38 11.55 -35.56
N LEU A 4 -2.29 11.58 -34.59
CA LEU A 4 -2.20 12.41 -33.39
C LEU A 4 -1.34 11.63 -32.38
N ALA A 5 -0.11 12.08 -32.14
CA ALA A 5 0.69 11.62 -31.00
C ALA A 5 0.58 12.70 -29.92
N ALA A 6 -0.15 12.39 -28.85
CA ALA A 6 -0.21 13.23 -27.66
C ALA A 6 1.11 13.03 -26.88
N LEU A 7 1.95 14.06 -26.89
CA LEU A 7 3.15 14.16 -26.07
C LEU A 7 2.73 14.60 -24.66
N LEU A 8 2.82 13.69 -23.70
CA LEU A 8 2.86 14.03 -22.28
C LEU A 8 4.22 14.68 -21.99
N GLY A 9 4.24 16.01 -21.98
CA GLY A 9 5.41 16.79 -21.56
C GLY A 9 5.51 16.79 -20.03
N LEU A 10 6.42 16.00 -19.47
CA LEU A 10 6.86 16.16 -18.09
C LEU A 10 7.77 17.40 -18.02
N ALA A 11 7.17 18.55 -17.72
CA ALA A 11 7.92 19.74 -17.36
C ALA A 11 8.63 19.49 -16.02
N TRP A 12 9.96 19.60 -16.02
CA TRP A 12 10.77 19.63 -14.81
C TRP A 12 10.53 20.94 -14.07
N ILE A 13 9.47 20.99 -13.27
CA ILE A 13 9.27 22.05 -12.28
C ILE A 13 10.07 21.62 -11.05
N ASN A 14 11.17 22.31 -10.77
CA ASN A 14 11.78 22.25 -9.43
C ASN A 14 10.69 22.69 -8.43
N PRO A 15 10.22 21.81 -7.52
CA PRO A 15 9.29 22.26 -6.50
C PRO A 15 10.05 23.28 -5.64
N VAL A 16 9.66 24.55 -5.73
CA VAL A 16 9.88 25.47 -4.62
C VAL A 16 9.18 24.82 -3.44
N PRO A 17 9.85 24.53 -2.31
CA PRO A 17 9.18 23.94 -1.16
C PRO A 17 8.09 24.90 -0.72
N GLY A 18 6.84 24.58 -1.06
CA GLY A 18 5.68 25.25 -0.50
C GLY A 18 5.71 25.00 1.00
N GLU A 19 5.48 26.06 1.78
CA GLU A 19 5.21 25.96 3.21
C GLU A 19 4.01 25.00 3.41
N GLY A 20 4.31 23.73 3.68
CA GLY A 20 3.29 22.67 3.79
C GLY A 20 3.76 21.25 3.46
N GLN A 21 4.95 21.05 2.88
CA GLN A 21 5.45 19.68 2.67
C GLN A 21 5.76 19.00 4.01
N THR A 22 4.92 18.03 4.39
CA THR A 22 5.16 17.18 5.55
C THR A 22 6.43 16.35 5.29
N THR A 23 7.47 16.54 6.09
CA THR A 23 8.74 15.79 5.99
C THR A 23 8.63 14.31 6.40
N SER A 24 7.41 13.84 6.66
CA SER A 24 7.10 12.49 7.12
C SER A 24 5.76 12.02 6.57
N TYR A 25 5.58 10.71 6.45
CA TYR A 25 4.28 10.14 6.11
C TYR A 25 3.25 10.42 7.20
N LEU A 26 1.99 10.51 6.80
CA LEU A 26 0.87 10.83 7.67
C LEU A 26 0.12 9.55 8.07
N ASP A 27 -0.23 9.45 9.35
CA ASP A 27 -1.25 8.51 9.82
C ASP A 27 -2.63 8.86 9.23
N HIS A 28 -3.63 8.02 9.49
CA HIS A 28 -4.96 8.23 8.91
C HIS A 28 -5.57 9.59 9.29
N ASP A 29 -5.43 9.99 10.55
CA ASP A 29 -5.94 11.26 11.05
C ASP A 29 -5.20 12.46 10.43
N GLY A 30 -3.88 12.36 10.28
CA GLY A 30 -3.05 13.35 9.61
C GLY A 30 -3.41 13.52 8.15
N LEU A 31 -3.53 12.41 7.41
CA LEU A 31 -3.93 12.41 6.01
C LEU A 31 -5.34 13.02 5.85
N THR A 32 -6.28 12.62 6.71
CA THR A 32 -7.65 13.15 6.70
C THR A 32 -7.66 14.65 6.96
N ARG A 33 -6.86 15.15 7.90
CA ARG A 33 -6.75 16.57 8.22
C ARG A 33 -6.20 17.38 7.04
N GLU A 34 -5.15 16.89 6.40
CA GLU A 34 -4.55 17.55 5.23
C GLU A 34 -5.47 17.53 4.00
N LEU A 35 -6.15 16.41 3.72
CA LEU A 35 -7.15 16.36 2.65
C LEU A 35 -8.28 17.37 2.91
N ARG A 36 -8.80 17.42 4.14
CA ARG A 36 -9.85 18.38 4.49
C ARG A 36 -9.40 19.83 4.42
N SER A 37 -8.15 20.14 4.79
CA SER A 37 -7.63 21.52 4.68
C SER A 37 -7.57 21.97 3.22
N VAL A 38 -7.11 21.08 2.33
CA VAL A 38 -7.01 21.36 0.90
C VAL A 38 -8.40 21.44 0.24
N VAL A 39 -9.31 20.52 0.56
CA VAL A 39 -10.64 20.43 -0.08
C VAL A 39 -11.58 21.52 0.41
N ASN A 40 -11.59 21.85 1.70
CA ASN A 40 -12.55 22.85 2.24
C ASN A 40 -12.24 24.28 1.78
N ASP A 41 -11.02 24.56 1.33
CA ASP A 41 -10.59 25.87 0.87
C ASP A 41 -10.88 26.10 -0.64
N SER A 42 -11.54 25.15 -1.32
CA SER A 42 -11.80 25.22 -2.77
C SER A 42 -13.15 24.62 -3.17
N ASP A 43 -13.86 25.29 -4.07
CA ASP A 43 -15.07 24.73 -4.72
C ASP A 43 -14.74 23.71 -5.82
N LEU A 44 -13.45 23.49 -6.12
CA LEU A 44 -12.98 22.55 -7.16
C LEU A 44 -12.95 21.10 -6.68
N ALA A 45 -13.18 20.84 -5.39
CA ALA A 45 -13.10 19.49 -4.86
C ALA A 45 -14.18 19.17 -3.83
N THR A 46 -14.51 17.89 -3.74
CA THR A 46 -15.39 17.34 -2.71
C THR A 46 -14.75 16.09 -2.11
N MET A 47 -15.04 15.82 -0.84
CA MET A 47 -14.50 14.69 -0.11
C MET A 47 -15.63 13.97 0.63
N GLU A 48 -15.73 12.66 0.43
CA GLU A 48 -16.72 11.81 1.08
C GLU A 48 -16.13 10.45 1.51
N SER A 49 -16.74 9.82 2.50
CA SER A 49 -16.38 8.47 2.93
C SER A 49 -17.27 7.47 2.21
N LEU A 50 -16.66 6.52 1.50
CA LEU A 50 -17.39 5.44 0.80
C LEU A 50 -17.60 4.20 1.67
N GLY A 51 -17.07 4.20 2.89
CA GLY A 51 -17.19 3.10 3.83
C GLY A 51 -16.21 3.25 5.00
N THR A 52 -16.35 2.37 5.98
CA THR A 52 -15.48 2.32 7.15
C THR A 52 -14.84 0.93 7.21
N THR A 53 -13.52 0.88 7.35
CA THR A 53 -12.77 -0.38 7.46
C THR A 53 -13.06 -1.10 8.77
N LEU A 54 -12.58 -2.34 8.90
CA LEU A 54 -12.70 -3.11 10.14
C LEU A 54 -12.00 -2.42 11.31
N GLY A 55 -10.86 -1.77 11.07
CA GLY A 55 -10.15 -0.94 12.04
C GLY A 55 -10.80 0.42 12.32
N GLY A 56 -12.01 0.69 11.79
CA GLY A 56 -12.78 1.88 12.10
C GLY A 56 -12.35 3.14 11.34
N ARG A 57 -11.62 3.00 10.24
CA ARG A 57 -11.09 4.13 9.44
C ARG A 57 -11.92 4.36 8.20
N ASP A 58 -12.19 5.62 7.89
CA ASP A 58 -12.90 6.01 6.66
C ASP A 58 -12.10 5.68 5.38
N ILE A 59 -12.80 5.18 4.37
CA ILE A 59 -12.28 5.03 3.00
C ILE A 59 -12.63 6.30 2.24
N TRP A 60 -11.68 7.22 2.14
CA TRP A 60 -11.90 8.53 1.52
C TRP A 60 -11.90 8.47 -0.01
N LEU A 61 -12.91 9.09 -0.61
CA LEU A 61 -12.92 9.54 -2.00
C LEU A 61 -12.76 11.07 -2.02
N VAL A 62 -11.87 11.57 -2.89
CA VAL A 62 -11.80 12.98 -3.24
C VAL A 62 -12.06 13.13 -4.73
N THR A 63 -13.09 13.90 -5.07
CA THR A 63 -13.44 14.23 -6.46
C THR A 63 -12.95 15.65 -6.76
N VAL A 64 -12.16 15.84 -7.81
CA VAL A 64 -11.59 17.12 -8.22
C VAL A 64 -11.97 17.46 -9.66
N GLY A 65 -12.49 18.66 -9.88
CA GLY A 65 -12.88 19.19 -11.19
C GLY A 65 -13.58 20.55 -11.06
N ASP A 66 -13.60 21.35 -12.13
CA ASP A 66 -14.27 22.66 -12.09
C ASP A 66 -15.81 22.49 -12.03
N PRO A 67 -16.54 22.98 -11.02
CA PRO A 67 -18.01 22.89 -10.99
C PRO A 67 -18.71 23.75 -12.05
N GLY A 68 -18.01 24.70 -12.70
CA GLY A 68 -18.55 25.58 -13.73
C GLY A 68 -18.73 24.94 -15.12
N GLY A 69 -18.04 23.83 -15.40
CA GLY A 69 -18.14 23.08 -16.66
C GLY A 69 -19.35 22.13 -16.76
N PRO A 70 -19.38 21.22 -17.76
CA PRO A 70 -20.40 20.17 -17.88
C PRO A 70 -20.48 19.29 -16.62
N PRO A 71 -21.58 18.59 -16.30
CA PRO A 71 -21.62 17.72 -15.12
C PRO A 71 -20.42 16.77 -15.04
N MET A 72 -19.82 16.61 -13.85
CA MET A 72 -18.58 15.85 -13.67
C MET A 72 -18.70 14.41 -14.19
N GLU A 73 -19.87 13.78 -14.01
CA GLU A 73 -20.16 12.41 -14.46
C GLU A 73 -20.26 12.28 -15.99
N GLN A 74 -20.25 13.39 -16.73
CA GLN A 74 -20.24 13.41 -18.20
C GLN A 74 -18.84 13.68 -18.78
N ARG A 75 -17.87 14.02 -17.93
CA ARG A 75 -16.47 14.26 -18.32
C ARG A 75 -15.65 12.97 -18.24
N PRO A 76 -14.66 12.76 -19.12
CA PRO A 76 -13.70 11.67 -18.95
C PRO A 76 -13.06 11.72 -17.55
N GLY A 77 -13.19 10.61 -16.83
CA GLY A 77 -12.71 10.47 -15.46
C GLY A 77 -11.36 9.76 -15.39
N VAL A 78 -10.47 10.24 -14.54
CA VAL A 78 -9.24 9.54 -14.15
C VAL A 78 -9.39 9.08 -12.71
N LEU A 79 -9.40 7.77 -12.51
CA LEU A 79 -9.41 7.16 -11.17
C LEU A 79 -7.97 6.96 -10.70
N VAL A 80 -7.59 7.60 -9.60
CA VAL A 80 -6.26 7.49 -8.99
C VAL A 80 -6.39 6.79 -7.64
N VAL A 81 -5.60 5.74 -7.42
CA VAL A 81 -5.68 4.90 -6.21
C VAL A 81 -4.31 4.81 -5.58
N GLY A 82 -4.21 5.19 -4.31
CA GLY A 82 -3.04 4.99 -3.47
C GLY A 82 -3.27 3.91 -2.44
N ASN A 83 -2.18 3.25 -2.03
CA ASN A 83 -2.16 2.34 -0.88
C ASN A 83 -3.15 1.17 -1.00
N LEU A 84 -3.10 0.46 -2.13
CA LEU A 84 -3.67 -0.88 -2.25
C LEU A 84 -2.96 -1.83 -1.27
N GLU A 85 -1.63 -1.75 -1.24
CA GLU A 85 -0.80 -2.41 -0.23
C GLU A 85 -0.55 -1.45 0.93
N GLY A 86 -0.80 -1.91 2.16
CA GLY A 86 -0.79 -1.10 3.38
C GLY A 86 0.53 -0.38 3.65
N ASP A 87 1.66 -1.00 3.34
CA ASP A 87 3.01 -0.46 3.50
C ASP A 87 3.38 0.57 2.42
N HIS A 88 2.61 0.69 1.34
CA HIS A 88 2.85 1.65 0.26
C HIS A 88 2.33 3.07 0.59
N LEU A 89 2.84 3.66 1.69
CA LEU A 89 2.46 4.99 2.19
C LEU A 89 2.77 6.12 1.20
N VAL A 90 3.80 5.93 0.36
CA VAL A 90 4.17 6.89 -0.68
C VAL A 90 3.04 7.11 -1.68
N GLY A 91 2.27 6.06 -2.03
CA GLY A 91 1.11 6.19 -2.91
C GLY A 91 0.04 7.11 -2.34
N SER A 92 -0.19 7.07 -1.02
CA SER A 92 -1.09 8.00 -0.35
C SER A 92 -0.60 9.44 -0.38
N HIS A 93 0.70 9.64 -0.17
CA HIS A 93 1.28 10.96 -0.20
C HIS A 93 1.22 11.56 -1.61
N LEU A 94 1.52 10.78 -2.65
CA LEU A 94 1.41 11.22 -4.05
C LEU A 94 -0.02 11.60 -4.43
N ALA A 95 -1.02 10.84 -3.95
CA ALA A 95 -2.43 11.18 -4.18
C ALA A 95 -2.83 12.49 -3.49
N LEU A 96 -2.45 12.70 -2.22
CA LEU A 96 -2.65 13.96 -1.51
C LEU A 96 -2.02 15.15 -2.24
N GLU A 97 -0.76 15.02 -2.64
CA GLU A 97 -0.04 16.09 -3.32
C GLU A 97 -0.58 16.35 -4.73
N SER A 98 -1.12 15.32 -5.40
CA SER A 98 -1.83 15.51 -6.68
C SER A 98 -3.10 16.34 -6.50
N VAL A 99 -3.91 16.05 -5.46
CA VAL A 99 -5.10 16.85 -5.12
C VAL A 99 -4.70 18.30 -4.81
N ARG A 100 -3.68 18.48 -3.96
CA ARG A 100 -3.14 19.79 -3.58
C ARG A 100 -2.66 20.57 -4.81
N TYR A 101 -1.92 19.93 -5.69
CA TYR A 101 -1.39 20.53 -6.91
C TYR A 101 -2.51 21.03 -7.82
N LEU A 102 -3.50 20.18 -8.12
CA LEU A 102 -4.63 20.55 -8.98
C LEU A 102 -5.39 21.77 -8.45
N ILE A 103 -5.64 21.82 -7.14
CA ILE A 103 -6.36 22.93 -6.50
C ILE A 103 -5.53 24.21 -6.46
N GLN A 104 -4.26 24.13 -6.04
CA GLN A 104 -3.40 25.31 -5.88
C GLN A 104 -2.97 25.92 -7.22
N ASN A 105 -2.87 25.11 -8.27
CA ASN A 105 -2.44 25.54 -9.60
C ASN A 105 -3.61 25.69 -10.57
N ALA A 106 -4.85 25.76 -10.11
CA ALA A 106 -6.02 25.92 -10.97
C ALA A 106 -6.01 27.20 -11.84
N GLY A 107 -5.17 28.19 -11.50
CA GLY A 107 -4.94 29.37 -12.33
C GLY A 107 -3.94 29.18 -13.47
N ASP A 108 -3.21 28.07 -13.50
CA ASP A 108 -2.35 27.69 -14.63
C ASP A 108 -3.24 27.24 -15.81
N PRO A 109 -3.01 27.75 -17.04
CA PRO A 109 -3.81 27.38 -18.20
C PRO A 109 -3.93 25.86 -18.44
N GLU A 110 -2.86 25.10 -18.22
CA GLU A 110 -2.87 23.64 -18.48
C GLU A 110 -3.71 22.90 -17.43
N VAL A 111 -3.62 23.31 -16.16
CA VAL A 111 -4.39 22.73 -15.07
C VAL A 111 -5.87 23.13 -15.16
N SER A 112 -6.15 24.40 -15.48
CA SER A 112 -7.52 24.88 -15.70
C SER A 112 -8.19 24.11 -16.83
N GLU A 113 -7.51 23.93 -17.96
CA GLU A 113 -8.03 23.15 -19.10
C GLU A 113 -8.30 21.70 -18.70
N ALA A 114 -7.42 21.09 -17.90
CA ALA A 114 -7.65 19.74 -17.39
C ALA A 114 -8.89 19.66 -16.47
N LEU A 115 -9.05 20.59 -15.52
CA LEU A 115 -10.16 20.62 -14.57
C LEU A 115 -11.51 20.93 -15.23
N GLU A 116 -11.53 21.72 -16.30
CA GLU A 116 -12.73 22.02 -17.09
C GLU A 116 -13.21 20.81 -17.90
N ASN A 117 -12.27 20.06 -18.49
CA ASN A 117 -12.57 18.99 -19.44
C ASN A 117 -12.61 17.59 -18.84
N GLN A 118 -12.00 17.38 -17.67
CA GLN A 118 -11.84 16.08 -17.01
C GLN A 118 -12.35 16.13 -15.57
N VAL A 119 -12.47 14.96 -14.97
CA VAL A 119 -12.70 14.80 -13.53
C VAL A 119 -11.70 13.80 -12.97
N PHE A 120 -11.15 14.09 -11.79
CA PHE A 120 -10.19 13.24 -11.13
C PHE A 120 -10.82 12.67 -9.85
N TYR A 121 -10.82 11.34 -9.74
CA TYR A 121 -11.35 10.62 -8.59
C TYR A 121 -10.17 10.01 -7.84
N PHE A 122 -9.88 10.49 -6.64
CA PHE A 122 -8.78 9.99 -5.83
C PHE A 122 -9.31 9.12 -4.71
N PHE A 123 -8.77 7.92 -4.59
CA PHE A 123 -8.75 7.12 -3.37
C PHE A 123 -7.35 7.30 -2.77
N PRO A 124 -7.11 8.30 -1.89
CA PRO A 124 -5.75 8.57 -1.43
C PRO A 124 -5.20 7.41 -0.61
N ARG A 125 -6.06 6.70 0.13
CA ARG A 125 -5.67 5.57 0.95
C ARG A 125 -6.76 4.51 0.93
N LEU A 126 -6.58 3.49 0.10
CA LEU A 126 -7.57 2.41 -0.02
C LEU A 126 -7.47 1.41 1.15
N ASN A 127 -6.26 1.15 1.69
CA ASN A 127 -6.02 0.25 2.83
C ASN A 127 -5.60 1.02 4.10
N PRO A 128 -6.48 1.84 4.72
CA PRO A 128 -6.09 2.67 5.84
C PRO A 128 -5.67 1.87 7.08
N ASP A 129 -6.18 0.66 7.25
CA ASP A 129 -5.80 -0.21 8.35
C ASP A 129 -4.38 -0.77 8.19
N GLY A 130 -4.03 -1.23 6.99
CA GLY A 130 -2.67 -1.68 6.68
C GLY A 130 -1.67 -0.54 6.81
N ALA A 131 -2.02 0.65 6.32
CA ALA A 131 -1.21 1.85 6.47
C ALA A 131 -0.95 2.22 7.93
N GLU A 132 -1.95 2.06 8.80
CA GLU A 132 -1.77 2.44 10.21
C GLU A 132 -0.80 1.53 10.97
N ALA A 133 -0.67 0.27 10.55
CA ALA A 133 0.33 -0.63 11.12
C ALA A 133 1.76 -0.07 10.99
N MET A 134 2.04 0.77 9.99
CA MET A 134 3.35 1.41 9.78
C MET A 134 3.66 2.53 10.79
N PHE A 135 2.65 3.00 11.53
CA PHE A 135 2.77 4.01 12.58
C PHE A 135 2.78 3.40 14.00
N GLY A 136 2.67 2.07 14.10
CA GLY A 136 2.81 1.34 15.35
C GLY A 136 4.23 1.37 15.92
N PRO A 137 4.40 0.97 17.20
CA PRO A 137 5.70 0.91 17.86
C PRO A 137 6.63 -0.10 17.18
N VAL A 138 6.09 -1.27 16.83
CA VAL A 138 6.76 -2.28 16.01
C VAL A 138 6.33 -2.08 14.57
N LYS A 139 7.30 -1.84 13.70
CA LYS A 139 7.07 -1.67 12.27
C LYS A 139 7.43 -2.93 11.53
N TRP A 140 6.51 -3.37 10.69
CA TRP A 140 6.73 -4.47 9.77
C TRP A 140 6.02 -4.13 8.46
N ASN A 141 6.49 -4.68 7.34
CA ASN A 141 5.97 -4.38 5.99
C ASN A 141 4.59 -5.03 5.78
N ARG A 142 3.58 -4.54 6.51
CA ARG A 142 2.21 -5.07 6.44
C ARG A 142 1.54 -4.57 5.17
N ARG A 143 1.36 -5.47 4.21
CA ARG A 143 0.61 -5.20 2.96
C ARG A 143 -0.89 -5.37 3.15
N THR A 144 -1.31 -6.22 4.08
CA THR A 144 -2.70 -6.63 4.29
C THR A 144 -3.53 -5.60 5.06
N ASN A 145 -4.86 -5.69 4.99
CA ASN A 145 -5.77 -4.96 5.87
C ASN A 145 -5.84 -5.59 7.29
N ALA A 146 -6.69 -5.05 8.17
CA ALA A 146 -6.87 -5.54 9.55
C ALA A 146 -7.87 -6.69 9.70
N ASN A 147 -8.09 -7.50 8.66
CA ASN A 147 -8.99 -8.64 8.75
C ASN A 147 -8.32 -9.78 9.53
N ASP A 148 -8.83 -10.12 10.70
CA ASP A 148 -8.33 -11.25 11.48
C ASP A 148 -8.79 -12.56 10.82
N ARG A 149 -7.84 -13.41 10.45
CA ARG A 149 -8.11 -14.73 9.86
C ARG A 149 -7.35 -15.83 10.58
N ASP A 150 -8.00 -16.97 10.52
CA ASP A 150 -7.45 -18.30 10.78
C ASP A 150 -6.66 -18.70 9.52
N ASP A 151 -5.36 -18.39 9.51
CA ASP A 151 -4.53 -18.51 8.30
C ASP A 151 -4.16 -19.98 8.01
N ASP A 152 -4.26 -20.87 9.00
CA ASP A 152 -3.96 -22.31 8.88
C ASP A 152 -5.18 -23.26 8.96
N ASN A 153 -6.38 -22.71 9.23
CA ASN A 153 -7.67 -23.39 9.37
C ASN A 153 -7.76 -24.35 10.57
N ASP A 154 -7.12 -24.03 11.68
CA ASP A 154 -7.19 -24.82 12.90
C ASP A 154 -8.44 -24.54 13.77
N GLY A 155 -9.19 -23.47 13.44
CA GLY A 155 -10.41 -23.05 14.11
C GLY A 155 -10.24 -21.91 15.12
N ARG A 156 -9.05 -21.29 15.19
CA ARG A 156 -8.74 -20.16 16.06
C ARG A 156 -8.28 -18.96 15.21
N MET A 157 -8.34 -17.75 15.76
CA MET A 157 -8.13 -16.50 15.01
C MET A 157 -7.29 -15.55 15.84
N GLY A 158 -6.27 -14.95 15.21
CA GLY A 158 -5.41 -13.94 15.82
C GLY A 158 -4.63 -14.49 17.00
N GLU A 159 -3.94 -15.61 16.79
CA GLU A 159 -3.51 -16.49 17.88
C GLU A 159 -2.36 -15.94 18.71
N ASP A 160 -1.33 -15.33 18.11
CA ASP A 160 -0.32 -14.56 18.82
C ASP A 160 0.74 -14.10 17.82
N GLY A 161 0.73 -12.79 17.52
CA GLY A 161 1.87 -12.21 16.83
C GLY A 161 3.07 -12.09 17.78
N PRO A 162 4.29 -11.98 17.23
CA PRO A 162 5.44 -11.67 18.05
C PRO A 162 5.24 -10.37 18.84
N GLU A 163 5.58 -10.41 20.13
CA GLU A 163 5.52 -9.28 21.05
C GLU A 163 6.90 -8.68 21.26
N ASP A 164 6.97 -7.35 21.28
CA ASP A 164 8.17 -6.64 21.74
C ASP A 164 8.22 -6.64 23.27
N LEU A 165 8.69 -7.75 23.85
CA LEU A 165 8.74 -7.97 25.29
C LEU A 165 9.60 -6.94 26.04
N ASN A 166 10.58 -6.35 25.36
CA ASN A 166 11.54 -5.44 25.97
C ASN A 166 11.26 -3.94 25.67
N GLY A 167 10.37 -3.65 24.72
CA GLY A 167 9.89 -2.32 24.38
C GLY A 167 10.89 -1.49 23.57
N ASP A 168 11.80 -2.11 22.82
CA ASP A 168 12.81 -1.41 22.00
C ASP A 168 12.33 -1.08 20.57
N GLY A 169 11.11 -1.45 20.23
CA GLY A 169 10.49 -1.24 18.91
C GLY A 169 10.90 -2.28 17.87
N ALA A 170 11.58 -3.35 18.26
CA ALA A 170 11.95 -4.44 17.38
C ALA A 170 11.49 -5.79 17.92
N ILE A 171 11.07 -6.67 17.01
CA ILE A 171 10.92 -8.09 17.33
C ILE A 171 12.26 -8.77 17.10
N THR A 172 12.85 -9.32 18.16
CA THR A 172 14.11 -10.05 18.09
C THR A 172 13.92 -11.56 18.11
N MET A 173 15.01 -12.33 17.95
CA MET A 173 14.98 -13.77 18.19
C MET A 173 15.48 -14.09 19.60
N MET A 174 14.69 -14.85 20.35
CA MET A 174 15.02 -15.38 21.66
C MET A 174 15.71 -16.74 21.56
N ARG A 175 16.73 -16.97 22.38
CA ARG A 175 17.33 -18.29 22.60
C ARG A 175 16.91 -18.83 23.95
N VAL A 176 16.20 -19.96 23.95
CA VAL A 176 15.68 -20.59 25.16
C VAL A 176 16.49 -21.85 25.45
N PRO A 177 17.16 -21.96 26.62
CA PRO A 177 17.88 -23.18 26.99
C PRO A 177 16.94 -24.39 27.04
N ASP A 178 17.25 -25.41 26.24
CA ASP A 178 16.50 -26.66 26.19
C ASP A 178 17.48 -27.80 25.85
N PRO A 179 17.64 -28.82 26.72
CA PRO A 179 18.49 -29.98 26.43
C PRO A 179 18.10 -30.76 25.16
N ALA A 180 16.85 -30.66 24.70
CA ALA A 180 16.37 -31.22 23.45
C ALA A 180 16.45 -30.24 22.27
N GLY A 181 16.96 -29.02 22.50
CA GLY A 181 17.12 -27.98 21.49
C GLY A 181 18.08 -28.38 20.37
N SER A 182 17.77 -27.99 19.14
CA SER A 182 18.58 -28.33 17.95
C SER A 182 19.73 -27.35 17.70
N TYR A 183 19.80 -26.24 18.43
CA TYR A 183 20.77 -25.18 18.20
C TYR A 183 21.82 -25.12 19.31
N MET A 184 23.05 -24.78 18.93
CA MET A 184 24.15 -24.44 19.81
C MET A 184 24.65 -23.03 19.48
N ILE A 185 25.36 -22.41 20.42
CA ILE A 185 26.03 -21.13 20.17
C ILE A 185 27.18 -21.37 19.18
N ASP A 186 27.28 -20.55 18.14
CA ASP A 186 28.38 -20.65 17.19
C ASP A 186 29.72 -20.35 17.89
N PRO A 187 30.73 -21.24 17.81
CA PRO A 187 32.02 -21.05 18.48
C PRO A 187 32.83 -19.86 17.97
N GLU A 188 32.63 -19.44 16.72
CA GLU A 188 33.33 -18.33 16.07
C GLU A 188 32.59 -17.00 16.31
N ASN A 189 31.26 -17.02 16.38
CA ASN A 189 30.45 -15.85 16.68
C ASN A 189 29.34 -16.14 17.71
N PRO A 190 29.55 -15.83 19.00
CA PRO A 190 28.59 -16.12 20.06
C PRO A 190 27.21 -15.43 19.96
N ARG A 191 27.03 -14.50 19.01
CA ARG A 191 25.75 -13.85 18.69
C ARG A 191 24.88 -14.68 17.77
N ILE A 192 25.44 -15.67 17.07
CA ILE A 192 24.75 -16.49 16.09
C ILE A 192 24.46 -17.86 16.70
N MET A 193 23.30 -18.39 16.36
CA MET A 193 22.92 -19.76 16.69
C MET A 193 23.18 -20.66 15.49
N LYS A 194 23.91 -21.74 15.72
CA LYS A 194 24.23 -22.75 14.72
C LYS A 194 23.41 -24.01 15.00
N ARG A 195 22.82 -24.60 13.97
CA ARG A 195 22.18 -25.92 14.10
C ARG A 195 23.27 -26.97 14.40
N ALA A 196 23.11 -27.70 15.50
CA ALA A 196 24.10 -28.68 15.92
C ALA A 196 24.17 -29.84 14.92
N ASP A 197 25.39 -30.19 14.50
CA ASP A 197 25.66 -31.31 13.61
C ASP A 197 26.07 -32.56 14.41
N ALA A 198 25.14 -33.49 14.57
CA ALA A 198 25.39 -34.74 15.28
C ALA A 198 26.51 -35.58 14.63
N THR A 199 26.77 -35.43 13.33
CA THR A 199 27.86 -36.15 12.64
C THR A 199 29.25 -35.66 13.06
N LYS A 200 29.32 -34.44 13.61
CA LYS A 200 30.54 -33.83 14.16
C LYS A 200 30.64 -33.97 15.68
N GLY A 201 29.70 -34.68 16.31
CA GLY A 201 29.62 -34.80 17.77
C GLY A 201 29.11 -33.53 18.46
N GLU A 202 28.48 -32.63 17.72
CA GLU A 202 27.86 -31.43 18.29
C GLU A 202 26.50 -31.77 18.89
N ALA A 203 26.18 -31.16 20.03
CA ALA A 203 24.89 -31.27 20.69
C ALA A 203 24.25 -29.89 20.78
N GLY A 204 22.98 -29.80 20.41
CA GLY A 204 22.20 -28.60 20.65
C GLY A 204 21.85 -28.48 22.13
N ALA A 205 21.59 -27.24 22.56
CA ALA A 205 21.21 -26.89 23.93
C ALA A 205 20.18 -25.75 23.97
N TYR A 206 19.71 -25.30 22.81
CA TYR A 206 18.80 -24.18 22.68
C TYR A 206 17.74 -24.42 21.62
N LYS A 207 16.55 -23.90 21.90
CA LYS A 207 15.52 -23.59 20.89
C LYS A 207 15.55 -22.10 20.58
N ILE A 208 15.07 -21.74 19.40
CA ILE A 208 14.98 -20.35 18.93
C ILE A 208 13.51 -20.05 18.71
N TYR A 209 13.08 -18.89 19.20
CA TYR A 209 11.73 -18.36 19.03
C TYR A 209 11.83 -16.90 18.58
N TRP A 210 10.81 -16.38 17.92
CA TRP A 210 10.61 -14.94 17.85
C TRP A 210 10.28 -14.40 19.25
N GLU A 211 10.54 -13.13 19.52
CA GLU A 211 10.14 -12.46 20.76
C GLU A 211 8.62 -12.53 20.93
N GLY A 212 8.15 -12.96 22.11
CA GLY A 212 6.74 -13.24 22.36
C GLY A 212 6.51 -14.24 23.48
N THR A 213 5.28 -14.29 23.97
CA THR A 213 4.79 -15.28 24.92
C THR A 213 3.56 -16.01 24.39
N ASP A 214 3.26 -17.15 25.00
CA ASP A 214 2.01 -17.89 24.77
C ASP A 214 0.86 -17.10 25.43
N GLU A 215 0.28 -16.14 24.70
CA GLU A 215 -0.75 -15.23 25.22
C GLU A 215 -2.09 -15.93 25.47
N ASP A 216 -2.42 -16.94 24.67
CA ASP A 216 -3.72 -17.64 24.70
C ASP A 216 -3.67 -18.96 25.50
N GLY A 217 -2.48 -19.40 25.89
CA GLY A 217 -2.22 -20.50 26.82
C GLY A 217 -2.33 -21.88 26.20
N ASP A 218 -2.12 -21.97 24.89
CA ASP A 218 -2.33 -23.19 24.12
C ASP A 218 -1.07 -24.08 24.02
N GLY A 219 0.07 -23.55 24.46
CA GLY A 219 1.36 -24.21 24.53
C GLY A 219 2.32 -23.90 23.38
N PHE A 220 1.90 -23.05 22.44
CA PHE A 220 2.73 -22.57 21.35
C PHE A 220 3.03 -21.07 21.51
N ILE A 221 3.98 -20.56 20.73
CA ILE A 221 4.44 -19.17 20.84
C ILE A 221 4.62 -18.64 19.44
N ASN A 222 4.00 -17.50 19.17
CA ASN A 222 4.06 -16.76 17.92
C ASN A 222 3.63 -17.61 16.71
N GLU A 223 2.50 -18.29 16.83
CA GLU A 223 1.95 -19.17 15.80
C GLU A 223 1.50 -18.35 14.60
N ASP A 224 0.60 -17.40 14.82
CA ASP A 224 -0.02 -16.61 13.77
C ASP A 224 0.02 -15.11 14.07
N GLY A 225 0.82 -14.40 13.28
CA GLY A 225 0.87 -12.95 13.28
C GLY A 225 -0.45 -12.30 12.82
N PRO A 226 -0.57 -10.97 12.92
CA PRO A 226 -1.76 -10.26 12.45
C PRO A 226 -1.95 -10.51 10.95
N GLY A 227 -2.92 -11.35 10.59
CA GLY A 227 -3.20 -11.75 9.21
C GLY A 227 -3.81 -10.62 8.38
N GLY A 228 -4.63 -11.01 7.41
CA GLY A 228 -5.46 -10.10 6.63
C GLY A 228 -5.35 -10.30 5.14
N VAL A 229 -6.02 -9.41 4.41
CA VAL A 229 -6.16 -9.53 2.96
C VAL A 229 -5.31 -8.48 2.27
N ASP A 230 -4.45 -8.92 1.35
CA ASP A 230 -3.81 -8.05 0.38
C ASP A 230 -4.87 -7.64 -0.64
N LEU A 231 -5.27 -6.36 -0.60
CA LEU A 231 -6.33 -5.86 -1.47
C LEU A 231 -5.99 -6.02 -2.94
N ASN A 232 -4.70 -5.98 -3.31
CA ASN A 232 -4.25 -6.16 -4.69
C ASN A 232 -4.48 -7.60 -5.20
N ARG A 233 -4.70 -8.56 -4.28
CA ARG A 233 -5.03 -9.96 -4.57
C ARG A 233 -6.52 -10.28 -4.39
N ASN A 234 -7.33 -9.33 -3.95
CA ASN A 234 -8.75 -9.55 -3.65
C ASN A 234 -9.69 -9.30 -4.85
N PHE A 235 -9.19 -8.79 -5.99
CA PHE A 235 -10.03 -8.50 -7.16
C PHE A 235 -10.34 -9.74 -8.02
N GLN A 236 -11.30 -9.60 -8.94
CA GLN A 236 -11.84 -10.70 -9.74
C GLN A 236 -10.86 -11.26 -10.78
N HIS A 237 -9.91 -10.43 -11.25
CA HIS A 237 -8.92 -10.84 -12.26
C HIS A 237 -7.81 -11.67 -11.61
N GLU A 238 -7.57 -12.86 -12.17
CA GLU A 238 -6.56 -13.82 -11.66
C GLU A 238 -6.62 -14.06 -10.14
N TYR A 239 -7.83 -14.10 -9.57
CA TYR A 239 -8.02 -14.30 -8.14
C TYR A 239 -7.31 -15.57 -7.63
N PRO A 240 -6.37 -15.44 -6.67
CA PRO A 240 -5.58 -16.56 -6.19
C PRO A 240 -6.36 -17.37 -5.14
N TYR A 241 -7.08 -18.39 -5.60
CA TYR A 241 -7.82 -19.30 -4.72
C TYR A 241 -6.89 -20.01 -3.73
N TRP A 242 -7.35 -20.15 -2.47
CA TRP A 242 -6.67 -20.88 -1.40
C TRP A 242 -5.36 -20.24 -0.91
N HIS A 243 -5.19 -18.93 -1.13
CA HIS A 243 -4.15 -18.15 -0.50
C HIS A 243 -4.74 -17.33 0.65
N ALA A 244 -4.09 -17.37 1.82
CA ALA A 244 -4.55 -16.71 3.04
C ALA A 244 -4.82 -15.21 2.83
N ASP A 245 -3.92 -14.54 2.11
CA ASP A 245 -3.95 -13.11 1.83
C ASP A 245 -4.85 -12.70 0.64
N ALA A 246 -5.52 -13.64 -0.03
CA ALA A 246 -6.39 -13.32 -1.18
C ALA A 246 -7.78 -12.84 -0.79
N GLY A 247 -8.19 -13.08 0.46
CA GLY A 247 -9.57 -12.91 0.89
C GLY A 247 -10.40 -14.19 0.73
N ARG A 248 -11.69 -14.12 1.11
CA ARG A 248 -12.52 -15.35 1.28
C ARG A 248 -13.14 -15.74 -0.05
N TYR A 249 -13.43 -14.72 -0.83
CA TYR A 249 -13.93 -14.76 -2.18
C TYR A 249 -13.57 -13.41 -2.83
N MET A 250 -13.67 -13.33 -4.14
CA MET A 250 -13.39 -12.11 -4.89
C MET A 250 -14.20 -10.92 -4.34
N VAL A 251 -13.51 -9.80 -4.08
CA VAL A 251 -14.11 -8.56 -3.58
C VAL A 251 -14.81 -8.80 -2.24
N SER A 252 -14.18 -9.59 -1.35
CA SER A 252 -14.69 -9.85 -0.01
C SER A 252 -14.54 -8.64 0.91
N GLU A 253 -13.46 -7.89 0.75
CA GLU A 253 -13.10 -6.78 1.63
C GLU A 253 -13.91 -5.53 1.32
N ILE A 254 -14.23 -4.74 2.35
CA ILE A 254 -15.05 -3.53 2.19
C ILE A 254 -14.32 -2.46 1.37
N GLU A 255 -12.99 -2.42 1.49
CA GLU A 255 -12.09 -1.56 0.74
C GLU A 255 -12.16 -1.89 -0.77
N SER A 256 -12.00 -3.17 -1.12
CA SER A 256 -12.14 -3.64 -2.50
C SER A 256 -13.56 -3.44 -3.04
N ARG A 257 -14.59 -3.62 -2.22
CA ARG A 257 -15.98 -3.32 -2.61
C ARG A 257 -16.21 -1.84 -2.89
N ALA A 258 -15.71 -0.95 -2.02
CA ALA A 258 -15.91 0.49 -2.15
C ALA A 258 -15.42 1.01 -3.51
N ILE A 259 -14.20 0.63 -3.91
CA ILE A 259 -13.66 1.02 -5.22
C ILE A 259 -14.39 0.34 -6.39
N MET A 260 -14.80 -0.92 -6.26
CA MET A 260 -15.51 -1.63 -7.33
C MET A 260 -16.92 -1.06 -7.55
N ASP A 261 -17.67 -0.79 -6.49
CA ASP A 261 -19.00 -0.19 -6.57
C ASP A 261 -18.92 1.23 -7.13
N PHE A 262 -17.89 1.99 -6.75
CA PHE A 262 -17.59 3.29 -7.34
C PHE A 262 -17.29 3.17 -8.84
N ALA A 263 -16.36 2.30 -9.24
CA ALA A 263 -15.96 2.13 -10.62
C ALA A 263 -17.10 1.66 -11.53
N LEU A 264 -17.97 0.76 -11.02
CA LEU A 264 -19.13 0.27 -11.77
C LEU A 264 -20.26 1.31 -11.90
N SER A 265 -20.41 2.19 -10.93
CA SER A 265 -21.40 3.28 -10.98
C SER A 265 -20.95 4.47 -11.86
N HIS A 266 -19.64 4.66 -12.03
CA HIS A 266 -19.05 5.77 -12.77
C HIS A 266 -18.58 5.35 -14.17
N LYS A 267 -19.52 5.34 -15.12
CA LYS A 267 -19.26 4.93 -16.52
C LYS A 267 -18.32 5.86 -17.31
N ASN A 268 -18.01 7.03 -16.75
CA ASN A 268 -17.16 8.03 -17.36
C ASN A 268 -15.66 7.81 -17.05
N ILE A 269 -15.30 6.87 -16.18
CA ILE A 269 -13.90 6.52 -15.91
C ILE A 269 -13.26 6.01 -17.21
N ALA A 270 -12.29 6.77 -17.70
CA ALA A 270 -11.56 6.50 -18.93
C ALA A 270 -10.16 5.94 -18.67
N ALA A 271 -9.56 6.25 -17.51
CA ALA A 271 -8.26 5.76 -17.11
C ALA A 271 -8.22 5.43 -15.61
N VAL A 272 -7.41 4.44 -15.24
CA VAL A 272 -7.12 4.08 -13.85
C VAL A 272 -5.61 4.13 -13.64
N LEU A 273 -5.17 4.87 -12.64
CA LEU A 273 -3.78 4.98 -12.19
C LEU A 273 -3.68 4.48 -10.75
N THR A 274 -2.92 3.41 -10.55
CA THR A 274 -2.67 2.84 -9.22
C THR A 274 -1.24 3.08 -8.81
N PHE A 275 -1.01 3.73 -7.67
CA PHE A 275 0.32 3.83 -7.08
C PHE A 275 0.60 2.58 -6.25
N GLY A 276 1.48 1.72 -6.74
CA GLY A 276 1.93 0.50 -6.08
C GLY A 276 3.34 0.10 -6.53
N GLU A 277 3.79 -1.07 -6.10
CA GLU A 277 5.14 -1.57 -6.40
C GLU A 277 5.32 -2.05 -7.85
N THR A 278 4.21 -2.31 -8.55
CA THR A 278 4.22 -2.78 -9.94
C THR A 278 4.12 -1.63 -10.93
N ASP A 279 5.06 -1.53 -11.87
CA ASP A 279 5.05 -0.54 -12.95
C ASP A 279 4.56 -1.15 -14.27
N ASN A 280 3.31 -0.85 -14.62
CA ASN A 280 2.67 -1.24 -15.87
C ASN A 280 2.81 -0.18 -16.99
N LEU A 281 3.42 0.97 -16.72
CA LEU A 281 3.78 1.98 -17.73
C LEU A 281 5.05 1.56 -18.47
N VAL A 282 5.98 0.94 -17.76
CA VAL A 282 7.21 0.36 -18.33
C VAL A 282 6.97 -1.05 -18.85
N THR A 283 6.19 -1.85 -18.11
CA THR A 283 5.92 -3.25 -18.45
C THR A 283 4.41 -3.44 -18.67
N PRO A 284 3.89 -3.09 -19.86
CA PRO A 284 2.47 -3.18 -20.12
C PRO A 284 1.99 -4.64 -20.01
N PRO A 285 0.77 -4.87 -19.50
CA PRO A 285 0.20 -6.20 -19.46
C PRO A 285 0.03 -6.77 -20.88
N ASP A 286 0.13 -8.10 -21.01
CA ASP A 286 -0.12 -8.80 -22.25
C ASP A 286 -1.62 -8.71 -22.64
N SER A 287 -1.98 -9.19 -23.83
CA SER A 287 -3.37 -9.16 -24.32
C SER A 287 -4.38 -9.92 -23.44
N ARG A 288 -3.92 -10.69 -22.44
CA ARG A 288 -4.74 -11.42 -21.47
C ARG A 288 -4.73 -10.76 -20.09
N GLY A 289 -4.06 -9.62 -19.93
CA GLY A 289 -3.91 -8.94 -18.65
C GLY A 289 -2.80 -9.52 -17.76
N GLY A 290 -1.95 -10.42 -18.28
CA GLY A 290 -0.83 -10.96 -17.52
C GLY A 290 0.34 -9.98 -17.53
N LEU A 291 1.00 -9.78 -16.38
CA LEU A 291 2.23 -8.97 -16.32
C LEU A 291 3.32 -9.65 -17.18
N ALA A 292 3.86 -8.94 -18.17
CA ALA A 292 5.06 -9.41 -18.85
C ALA A 292 6.21 -9.54 -17.83
N GLY A 293 7.14 -10.47 -18.05
CA GLY A 293 8.25 -10.69 -17.12
C GLY A 293 8.98 -9.39 -16.80
N ALA A 294 9.31 -9.17 -15.52
CA ALA A 294 9.87 -7.91 -15.03
C ALA A 294 11.04 -7.45 -15.92
N ARG A 295 10.88 -6.31 -16.59
CA ARG A 295 12.02 -5.58 -17.13
C ARG A 295 12.69 -4.91 -15.94
N ILE A 296 13.82 -5.46 -15.49
CA ILE A 296 14.69 -4.75 -14.56
C ILE A 296 15.19 -3.52 -15.30
N LEU A 297 14.60 -2.36 -14.97
CA LEU A 297 15.16 -1.07 -15.33
C LEU A 297 16.48 -0.95 -14.58
N ASP A 298 17.59 -0.94 -15.32
CA ASP A 298 18.83 -0.42 -14.77
C ASP A 298 18.64 1.09 -14.60
N LEU A 299 18.37 1.49 -13.36
CA LEU A 299 18.09 2.89 -13.02
C LEU A 299 19.23 3.83 -13.40
N ALA A 300 20.48 3.33 -13.43
CA ALA A 300 21.61 4.13 -13.88
C ALA A 300 21.59 4.32 -15.41
N ALA A 301 21.34 3.25 -16.17
CA ALA A 301 21.23 3.33 -17.62
C ALA A 301 20.02 4.18 -18.06
N PHE A 302 18.88 4.06 -17.37
CA PHE A 302 17.70 4.88 -17.64
C PHE A 302 17.93 6.35 -17.33
N ALA A 303 18.63 6.66 -16.23
CA ALA A 303 19.02 8.03 -15.90
C ALA A 303 19.98 8.61 -16.97
N ASP A 304 20.96 7.83 -17.42
CA ASP A 304 21.90 8.25 -18.48
C ASP A 304 21.19 8.47 -19.83
N GLU A 305 20.28 7.57 -20.23
CA GLU A 305 19.48 7.73 -21.46
C GLU A 305 18.52 8.92 -21.40
N SER A 306 17.97 9.23 -20.22
CA SER A 306 17.10 10.40 -20.04
C SER A 306 17.86 11.72 -20.21
N LEU A 307 19.16 11.74 -19.94
CA LEU A 307 20.04 12.90 -20.12
C LEU A 307 20.51 13.07 -21.57
N GLU A 308 20.66 11.97 -22.32
CA GLU A 308 21.08 12.01 -23.74
C GLU A 308 19.94 12.36 -24.71
N SER A 309 18.67 12.26 -24.29
CA SER A 309 17.52 12.57 -25.15
C SER A 309 17.19 14.06 -25.31
N VAL A 310 18.00 14.95 -24.70
CA VAL A 310 17.90 16.42 -24.82
C VAL A 310 18.96 16.95 -25.81
N HIS A 311 18.95 16.48 -27.07
CA HIS A 311 19.67 17.10 -28.18
C HIS A 311 18.94 16.97 -29.51
#